data_AF-A0A8T6SEM7-F1
#
_entry.id   AF-A0A8T6SEM7-F1
#
_cell.length_a   1.000
_cell.length_b   1.000
_cell.length_c   1.000
_cell.angle_alpha   90.00
_cell.angle_beta   90.00
_cell.angle_gamma   90.00
#
_symmetry.space_group_name_H-M   'P 1'
#
loop_
_entity.id
_entity.type
_entity.pdbx_description
1 polymer ?
#
loop_
_entity_poly.entity_id
_entity_poly.type
_entity_poly.pdbx_seq_one_letter_code
_entity_poly.pdbx_strand_id
1 'polypeptide(L)'
;SLVEERKIGEDKMTFIEGCKNPRAVTILIRGGTERIVDEAERSLHDALCVVRDVAEEPKILAGGGAPELEASRALKKYAETLPGREQLAVKCFA
;
A
#
# COMPACT_ATOMS: atom_id res chain seq x y z
N SER A 1 14.11 -20.48 -19.37
CA SER A 1 12.76 -20.67 -18.82
C SER A 1 12.52 -22.15 -18.67
N LEU A 2 12.12 -22.55 -17.47
CA LEU A 2 11.70 -23.88 -17.09
C LEU A 2 10.19 -23.93 -17.21
N VAL A 3 9.65 -24.96 -17.86
CA VAL A 3 8.22 -25.20 -17.94
C VAL A 3 7.97 -26.61 -17.43
N GLU A 4 7.19 -26.73 -16.35
CA GLU A 4 6.88 -28.03 -15.76
C GLU A 4 5.47 -28.07 -15.18
N GLU A 5 4.82 -29.22 -15.30
CA GLU A 5 3.58 -29.52 -14.59
C GLU A 5 3.95 -30.07 -13.20
N ARG A 6 3.52 -29.37 -12.15
CA ARG A 6 3.63 -29.84 -10.76
C ARG A 6 2.22 -30.09 -10.22
N LYS A 7 2.05 -31.20 -9.50
CA LYS A 7 0.83 -31.42 -8.69
C LYS A 7 0.96 -30.65 -7.39
N ILE A 8 0.02 -29.75 -7.12
CA ILE A 8 -0.06 -28.98 -5.88
C ILE A 8 -1.39 -29.32 -5.22
N GLY A 9 -1.34 -30.09 -4.13
CA GLY A 9 -2.54 -30.64 -3.51
C GLY A 9 -3.19 -31.66 -4.44
N GLU A 10 -4.48 -31.46 -4.77
CA GLU A 10 -5.19 -32.29 -5.75
C GLU A 10 -5.12 -31.75 -7.19
N ASP A 11 -4.68 -30.50 -7.36
CA ASP A 11 -4.66 -29.84 -8.67
C ASP A 11 -3.33 -30.01 -9.40
N LYS A 12 -3.40 -30.09 -10.72
CA LYS A 12 -2.24 -30.02 -11.60
C LYS A 12 -2.08 -28.61 -12.12
N MET A 13 -0.93 -28.01 -11.88
CA MET A 13 -0.63 -26.64 -12.28
C MET A 13 0.63 -26.61 -13.15
N THR A 14 0.63 -25.77 -14.18
CA THR A 14 1.80 -25.54 -15.03
C THR A 14 2.58 -24.35 -14.51
N PHE A 15 3.84 -24.57 -14.15
CA PHE A 15 4.77 -23.53 -13.68
C PHE A 15 5.70 -23.12 -14.82
N ILE A 16 5.80 -21.81 -15.04
CA ILE A 16 6.75 -21.21 -15.98
C ILE A 16 7.72 -20.35 -15.15
N GLU A 17 8.93 -20.85 -14.95
CA GLU A 17 9.93 -20.26 -14.05
C GLU A 17 11.24 -19.92 -14.80
N GLY A 18 12.13 -19.12 -14.19
CA GLY A 18 13.45 -18.83 -14.77
C GLY A 18 13.40 -18.04 -16.08
N CYS A 19 12.45 -17.13 -16.21
CA CYS A 19 12.41 -16.14 -17.30
C CYS A 19 13.50 -15.08 -17.06
N LYS A 20 14.24 -14.68 -18.10
CA LYS A 20 15.36 -13.73 -17.95
C LYS A 20 14.95 -12.31 -17.53
N ASN A 21 13.76 -11.87 -17.96
CA ASN A 21 13.19 -10.58 -17.58
C ASN A 21 11.64 -10.65 -17.66
N PRO A 22 10.99 -11.33 -16.70
CA PRO A 22 9.54 -11.46 -16.70
C PRO A 22 8.91 -10.10 -16.36
N ARG A 23 8.22 -9.49 -17.32
CA ARG A 23 7.41 -8.27 -17.09
C ARG A 23 6.10 -8.55 -16.33
N ALA A 24 5.79 -9.82 -16.10
CA ALA A 24 4.65 -10.27 -15.32
C ALA A 24 5.08 -11.50 -14.51
N VAL A 25 4.67 -11.54 -13.25
CA VAL A 25 4.93 -12.65 -12.33
C VAL A 25 3.64 -13.00 -11.59
N THR A 26 3.53 -14.23 -11.12
CA THR A 26 2.37 -14.72 -10.38
C THR A 26 2.83 -15.21 -9.01
N ILE A 27 2.09 -14.82 -7.97
CA ILE A 27 2.32 -15.30 -6.60
C ILE A 27 1.22 -16.31 -6.27
N LEU A 28 1.61 -17.55 -5.96
CA LEU A 28 0.68 -18.61 -5.56
C LEU A 28 0.46 -18.60 -4.05
N ILE A 29 -0.73 -18.20 -3.62
CA ILE A 29 -1.15 -18.21 -2.22
C ILE A 29 -1.86 -19.53 -1.90
N ARG A 30 -1.52 -20.13 -0.75
CA ARG A 30 -2.18 -21.35 -0.24
C ARG A 30 -2.52 -21.17 1.23
N GLY A 31 -3.70 -21.61 1.63
CA GLY A 31 -4.19 -21.49 3.00
C GLY A 31 -5.10 -22.66 3.37
N GLY A 32 -5.34 -22.83 4.67
CA GLY A 32 -6.17 -23.93 5.18
C GLY A 32 -7.68 -23.72 4.98
N THR A 33 -8.11 -22.48 4.72
CA THR A 33 -9.50 -22.12 4.41
C THR A 33 -9.51 -21.01 3.37
N GLU A 34 -10.59 -20.92 2.57
CA GLU A 34 -10.75 -19.85 1.57
C GLU A 34 -10.64 -18.47 2.19
N ARG A 35 -11.26 -18.26 3.37
CA ARG A 35 -11.19 -16.99 4.10
C ARG A 35 -9.75 -16.54 4.41
N ILE A 36 -8.85 -17.46 4.75
CA ILE A 36 -7.44 -17.11 5.01
C ILE A 36 -6.73 -16.74 3.71
N VAL A 37 -7.03 -17.44 2.62
CA VAL A 37 -6.47 -17.13 1.30
C VAL A 37 -6.91 -15.75 0.83
N ASP A 38 -8.19 -15.43 0.93
CA ASP A 38 -8.75 -14.12 0.56
C ASP A 38 -8.11 -12.98 1.37
N GLU A 39 -7.93 -13.18 2.68
CA GLU A 39 -7.30 -12.18 3.54
C GLU A 39 -5.80 -12.00 3.22
N ALA A 40 -5.10 -13.10 2.91
CA ALA A 40 -3.71 -13.07 2.49
C ALA A 40 -3.53 -12.38 1.13
N GLU A 41 -4.45 -12.61 0.18
CA GLU A 41 -4.46 -11.92 -1.11
C GLU A 41 -4.61 -10.41 -0.93
N ARG A 42 -5.58 -9.97 -0.12
CA ARG A 42 -5.78 -8.54 0.20
C ARG A 42 -4.55 -7.93 0.87
N SER A 43 -4.02 -8.60 1.89
CA SER A 43 -2.82 -8.13 2.62
C SER A 43 -1.61 -7.98 1.70
N LEU A 44 -1.42 -8.92 0.77
CA LEU A 44 -0.34 -8.88 -0.20
C LEU A 44 -0.55 -7.75 -1.22
N HIS A 45 -1.79 -7.57 -1.68
CA HIS A 45 -2.13 -6.47 -2.59
C HIS A 45 -1.85 -5.11 -1.97
N ASP A 46 -2.25 -4.89 -0.71
CA ASP A 46 -2.01 -3.64 0.01
C ASP A 46 -0.51 -3.41 0.20
N ALA A 47 0.24 -4.43 0.59
CA ALA A 47 1.69 -4.34 0.74
C ALA A 47 2.40 -3.99 -0.58
N LEU A 48 1.97 -4.59 -1.71
CA LEU A 48 2.52 -4.26 -3.03
C LEU A 48 2.20 -2.83 -3.44
N CYS A 49 1.01 -2.32 -3.13
CA CYS A 49 0.66 -0.92 -3.36
C CYS A 49 1.58 0.02 -2.58
N VAL A 50 1.81 -0.23 -1.28
CA VAL A 50 2.72 0.59 -0.47
C VAL A 50 4.16 0.54 -0.99
N VAL A 51 4.66 -0.64 -1.35
CA VAL A 51 6.01 -0.78 -1.90
C VAL A 51 6.14 -0.07 -3.24
N ARG A 52 5.12 -0.13 -4.12
CA ARG A 52 5.08 0.63 -5.37
C ARG A 52 5.18 2.13 -5.09
N ASP A 53 4.36 2.65 -4.19
CA ASP A 53 4.32 4.09 -3.90
C ASP A 53 5.68 4.60 -3.41
N VAL A 54 6.37 3.83 -2.55
CA VAL A 54 7.73 4.15 -2.07
C VAL A 54 8.79 4.00 -3.17
N ALA A 55 8.62 3.05 -4.09
CA ALA A 55 9.53 2.85 -5.22
C ALA A 55 9.42 3.98 -6.25
N GLU A 56 8.23 4.56 -6.44
CA GLU A 56 7.98 5.69 -7.34
C GLU A 56 8.37 7.03 -6.68
N GLU A 57 8.01 7.24 -5.42
CA GLU A 57 8.36 8.44 -4.64
C GLU A 57 8.94 8.04 -3.27
N PRO A 58 10.27 8.11 -3.08
CA PRO A 58 10.95 7.61 -1.89
C PRO A 58 10.85 8.58 -0.69
N LYS A 59 9.62 8.98 -0.33
CA LYS A 59 9.30 9.84 0.82
C LYS A 59 8.35 9.11 1.76
N ILE A 60 8.67 9.14 3.05
CA ILE A 60 7.87 8.51 4.10
C ILE A 60 7.56 9.51 5.20
N LEU A 61 6.40 9.36 5.82
CA LEU A 61 5.97 10.14 6.98
C LEU A 61 5.67 9.20 8.16
N ALA A 62 5.70 9.76 9.37
CA ALA A 62 5.25 9.03 10.54
C ALA A 62 3.75 8.71 10.42
N GLY A 63 3.32 7.55 10.93
CA GLY A 63 1.90 7.18 10.97
C GLY A 63 1.17 7.74 12.21
N GLY A 64 0.01 7.17 12.52
CA GLY A 64 -0.70 7.42 13.77
C GLY A 64 -1.25 8.85 13.93
N GLY A 65 -1.54 9.55 12.83
CA GLY A 65 -2.05 10.91 12.87
C GLY A 65 -0.99 11.99 13.11
N ALA A 66 0.30 11.62 13.16
CA ALA A 66 1.37 12.58 13.43
C ALA A 66 1.52 13.68 12.34
N PRO A 67 1.45 13.36 11.04
CA PRO A 67 1.49 14.38 9.98
C PRO A 67 0.29 15.32 10.03
N GLU A 68 -0.90 14.79 10.32
CA GLU A 68 -2.13 15.55 10.45
C GLU A 68 -2.06 16.51 11.64
N LEU A 69 -1.49 16.07 12.77
CA LEU A 69 -1.27 16.94 13.94
C LEU A 69 -0.29 18.07 13.64
N GLU A 70 0.80 17.78 12.94
CA GLU A 70 1.78 18.82 12.58
C GLU A 70 1.21 19.79 11.54
N ALA A 71 0.45 19.29 10.56
CA ALA A 71 -0.28 20.13 9.61
C ALA A 71 -1.30 21.03 10.32
N SER A 72 -2.07 20.50 11.27
CA SER A 72 -3.00 21.26 12.11
C SER A 72 -2.28 22.39 12.87
N ARG A 73 -1.13 22.10 13.47
CA ARG A 73 -0.31 23.10 14.18
C ARG A 73 0.19 24.19 13.24
N ALA A 74 0.68 23.82 12.06
CA ALA A 74 1.15 24.76 11.06
C ALA A 74 0.02 25.66 10.54
N LEU A 75 -1.15 25.09 10.26
CA LEU A 75 -2.33 25.83 9.81
C LEU A 75 -2.87 26.79 10.87
N LYS A 76 -2.88 26.38 12.15
CA LYS A 76 -3.26 27.26 13.27
C LYS A 76 -2.36 28.49 13.37
N LYS A 77 -1.03 28.31 13.23
CA LYS A 77 -0.07 29.42 13.18
C LYS A 77 -0.30 30.31 11.97
N TYR A 78 -0.54 29.71 10.79
CA TYR A 78 -0.84 30.47 9.58
C TYR A 78 -2.12 31.31 9.75
N ALA A 79 -3.16 30.76 10.37
CA ALA A 79 -4.41 31.49 10.63
C ALA A 79 -4.22 32.75 11.49
N GLU A 80 -3.22 32.80 12.38
CA GLU A 80 -2.90 33.99 13.17
C GLU A 80 -2.37 35.15 12.33
N THR A 81 -1.81 34.85 11.16
CA THR A 81 -1.33 35.88 10.21
C THR A 81 -2.46 36.49 9.37
N LEU A 82 -3.65 35.87 9.37
CA LEU A 82 -4.78 36.33 8.57
C LEU A 82 -5.63 37.36 9.35
N PRO A 83 -5.90 38.55 8.76
CA PRO A 83 -6.58 39.64 9.47
C PRO A 83 -8.12 39.54 9.41
N GLY A 84 -8.67 38.62 8.62
CA GLY A 84 -10.11 38.58 8.28
C GLY A 84 -10.84 37.32 8.74
N ARG A 85 -12.09 37.16 8.29
CA ARG A 85 -12.94 35.99 8.60
C ARG A 85 -12.33 34.66 8.14
N GLU A 86 -11.43 34.69 7.17
CA GLU A 86 -10.67 33.53 6.71
C GLU A 86 -9.86 32.87 7.84
N GLN A 87 -9.40 33.65 8.82
CA GLN A 87 -8.76 33.12 10.02
C GLN A 87 -9.63 32.08 10.74
N LEU A 88 -10.93 32.34 10.86
CA LEU A 88 -11.87 31.42 11.52
C LEU A 88 -12.04 30.14 10.70
N ALA A 89 -12.13 30.27 9.37
CA ALA A 89 -12.23 29.12 8.48
C ALA A 89 -10.98 28.22 8.56
N VAL A 90 -9.78 28.80 8.54
CA VAL A 90 -8.53 28.04 8.66
C VAL A 90 -8.40 27.38 10.04
N LYS A 91 -8.80 28.07 11.12
CA LYS A 91 -8.81 27.48 12.47
C LYS A 91 -9.80 26.31 12.63
N CYS A 92 -10.93 26.34 11.92
CA CYS A 92 -11.89 25.24 11.94
C CYS A 92 -11.43 24.04 11.11
N PHE A 93 -10.68 24.26 10.03
CA PHE A 93 -10.12 23.19 9.21
C PHE A 93 -8.91 22.51 9.88
N ALA A 94 -8.12 23.29 10.62
CA ALA A 94 -6.92 22.85 11.32
C ALA A 94 -7.22 22.10 12.63
#